data_AF-A0A117USE5-F1
#
_entry.id   AF-A0A117USE5-F1
#
_cell.length_a   1.000
_cell.length_b   1.000
_cell.length_c   1.000
_cell.angle_alpha   90.00
_cell.angle_beta   90.00
_cell.angle_gamma   90.00
#
_symmetry.space_group_name_H-M   'P 1'
#
loop_
_entity.id
_entity.type
_entity.pdbx_description
1 polymer ?
#
loop_
_entity_poly.entity_id
_entity_poly.type
_entity_poly.pdbx_seq_one_letter_code
_entity_poly.pdbx_strand_id
1 'polypeptide(L)'
;MTIYDKNLATSHDDILEKIAEALDIPPSKFEEARNRYHAIGNWLDRPESEIAQFNPAISPQGSFLLGTVTRPFTDAEEYDVDLICRLEATKADFTQKGLKEAVGREVALYAEAHGMADPDEGRRCWTLNYAAGAQFHMDILPALPDAQRYQGVLLEKGFRALASDTGLTGQAIAITDNTHPHYELASTNWPLSNPSGYAAWFRNRMKVRLDEAKLAFAKRAHISASVDQIPDHKVKTPLQRAIQLLKRHRDCMFVGDCEFRPISIIITTLAAHAYNEEPTIAGALQSILTSMDHHFEYHDGIAWVANPVNPSENFADKWVGVPKKRENFVKWLEQARRDFGLYLRASKFDEMPTELRKNLGEDFVDRMMKAATPASALGMPAVSASAASADDLRRAERAIHQIHQTGSQSKPWAKA
;
A
#
# COMPACT_ATOMS: atom_id res chain seq x y z
N MET A 1 -10.76 15.62 -15.13
CA MET A 1 -12.23 15.69 -14.92
C MET A 1 -12.73 14.26 -14.82
N THR A 2 -13.07 13.79 -13.63
CA THR A 2 -13.42 12.39 -13.32
C THR A 2 -14.81 12.07 -13.84
N ILE A 3 -14.92 11.14 -14.79
CA ILE A 3 -16.21 10.64 -15.26
C ILE A 3 -16.71 9.64 -14.21
N TYR A 4 -17.43 10.19 -13.24
CA TYR A 4 -18.52 9.48 -12.59
C TYR A 4 -19.54 9.16 -13.68
N ASP A 5 -19.48 7.95 -14.23
CA ASP A 5 -20.75 7.31 -14.55
C ASP A 5 -21.34 6.83 -13.23
N LYS A 6 -22.50 7.38 -12.91
CA LYS A 6 -23.40 6.88 -11.87
C LYS A 6 -23.90 5.50 -12.29
N ASN A 7 -23.02 4.51 -12.35
CA ASN A 7 -23.43 3.13 -12.49
C ASN A 7 -24.03 2.73 -11.16
N LEU A 8 -25.34 2.50 -11.17
CA LEU A 8 -26.04 1.85 -10.08
C LEU A 8 -25.42 0.47 -9.91
N ALA A 9 -25.24 0.05 -8.66
CA ALA A 9 -24.75 -1.29 -8.39
C ALA A 9 -25.76 -2.32 -8.87
N THR A 10 -25.25 -3.41 -9.47
CA THR A 10 -26.03 -4.55 -9.95
C THR A 10 -25.56 -5.87 -9.35
N SER A 11 -24.45 -5.82 -8.61
CA SER A 11 -23.80 -6.99 -8.02
C SER A 11 -23.13 -6.63 -6.69
N HIS A 12 -22.76 -7.66 -5.92
CA HIS A 12 -21.96 -7.50 -4.70
C HIS A 12 -20.62 -6.83 -5.00
N ASP A 13 -20.03 -7.14 -6.16
CA ASP A 13 -18.73 -6.62 -6.58
C ASP A 13 -18.80 -5.12 -6.85
N ASP A 14 -19.87 -4.61 -7.47
CA ASP A 14 -20.06 -3.17 -7.71
C ASP A 14 -20.10 -2.37 -6.40
N ILE A 15 -20.77 -2.91 -5.37
CA ILE A 15 -20.80 -2.29 -4.04
C ILE A 15 -19.42 -2.34 -3.39
N LEU A 16 -18.74 -3.49 -3.45
CA LEU A 16 -17.40 -3.64 -2.89
C LEU A 16 -16.40 -2.69 -3.57
N GLU A 17 -16.48 -2.53 -4.89
CA GLU A 17 -15.65 -1.60 -5.65
C GLU A 17 -15.95 -0.17 -5.22
N LYS A 18 -17.22 0.26 -5.12
CA LYS A 18 -17.57 1.61 -4.64
C LYS A 18 -17.04 1.91 -3.24
N ILE A 19 -17.15 0.94 -2.33
CA ILE A 19 -16.62 1.07 -0.97
C ILE A 19 -15.09 1.18 -1.01
N ALA A 20 -14.42 0.30 -1.76
CA ALA A 20 -12.97 0.29 -1.84
C ALA A 20 -12.40 1.52 -2.58
N GLU A 21 -13.07 2.03 -3.61
CA GLU A 21 -12.76 3.30 -4.27
C GLU A 21 -12.87 4.47 -3.30
N ALA A 22 -13.89 4.49 -2.44
CA ALA A 22 -14.04 5.54 -1.45
C ALA A 22 -13.03 5.44 -0.28
N LEU A 23 -12.40 4.27 -0.11
CA LEU A 23 -11.26 4.07 0.79
C LEU A 23 -9.92 4.47 0.17
N ASP A 24 -9.84 4.65 -1.15
CA ASP A 24 -8.59 5.10 -1.77
C ASP A 24 -8.20 6.49 -1.27
N ILE A 25 -6.89 6.73 -1.25
CA ILE A 25 -6.36 8.09 -1.19
C ILE A 25 -6.86 8.87 -2.42
N PRO A 26 -7.50 10.04 -2.24
CA PRO A 26 -7.95 10.84 -3.36
C PRO A 26 -6.79 11.22 -4.29
N PRO A 27 -6.98 11.30 -5.62
CA PRO A 27 -5.90 11.66 -6.55
C PRO A 27 -5.20 12.98 -6.19
N SER A 28 -5.94 13.99 -5.74
CA SER A 28 -5.35 15.26 -5.28
C SER A 28 -4.43 15.08 -4.07
N LYS A 29 -4.83 14.24 -3.10
CA LYS A 29 -4.02 13.92 -1.92
C LYS A 29 -2.81 13.06 -2.28
N PHE A 30 -2.95 12.12 -3.20
CA PHE A 30 -1.80 11.35 -3.70
C PHE A 30 -0.76 12.26 -4.36
N GLU A 31 -1.20 13.19 -5.22
CA GLU A 31 -0.32 14.16 -5.86
C GLU A 31 0.30 15.14 -4.85
N GLU A 32 -0.44 15.52 -3.80
CA GLU A 32 0.07 16.32 -2.69
C GLU A 32 1.19 15.60 -1.91
N ALA A 33 0.98 14.35 -1.50
CA ALA A 33 2.01 13.51 -0.89
C ALA A 33 3.25 13.40 -1.80
N ARG A 34 3.03 13.20 -3.10
CA ARG A 34 4.11 13.14 -4.09
C ARG A 34 4.93 14.42 -4.16
N ASN A 35 4.26 15.56 -4.28
CA ASN A 35 4.93 16.85 -4.36
C ASN A 35 5.78 17.14 -3.12
N ARG A 36 5.29 16.72 -1.95
CA ARG A 36 5.99 16.89 -0.67
C ARG A 36 7.24 16.04 -0.55
N TYR A 37 7.17 14.73 -0.83
CA TYR A 37 8.39 13.94 -0.77
C TYR A 37 9.38 14.34 -1.87
N HIS A 38 8.92 14.87 -3.02
CA HIS A 38 9.82 15.49 -4.00
C HIS A 38 10.45 16.79 -3.49
N ALA A 39 9.72 17.61 -2.74
CA ALA A 39 10.27 18.81 -2.11
C ALA A 39 11.37 18.46 -1.10
N ILE A 40 11.17 17.40 -0.31
CA ILE A 40 12.21 16.85 0.57
C ILE A 40 13.40 16.36 -0.26
N GLY A 41 13.16 15.58 -1.33
CA GLY A 41 14.25 15.11 -2.21
C GLY A 41 15.09 16.27 -2.77
N ASN A 42 14.45 17.29 -3.34
CA ASN A 42 15.11 18.49 -3.85
C ASN A 42 15.89 19.23 -2.74
N TRP A 43 15.36 19.24 -1.52
CA TRP A 43 16.05 19.82 -0.37
C TRP A 43 17.34 19.06 -0.04
N LEU A 44 17.28 17.72 -0.02
CA LEU A 44 18.45 16.88 0.26
C LEU A 44 19.53 17.00 -0.83
N ASP A 45 19.15 17.29 -2.08
CA ASP A 45 20.05 17.45 -3.23
C ASP A 45 20.74 18.84 -3.33
N ARG A 46 20.38 19.80 -2.46
CA ARG A 46 20.95 21.16 -2.54
C ARG A 46 22.47 21.16 -2.28
N PRO A 47 23.25 22.07 -2.87
CA PRO A 47 24.71 22.14 -2.65
C PRO A 47 25.12 22.29 -1.17
N GLU A 48 24.28 22.91 -0.36
CA GLU A 48 24.50 23.15 1.07
C GLU A 48 24.15 21.94 1.95
N SER A 49 23.55 20.89 1.40
CA SER A 49 23.21 19.68 2.15
C SER A 49 24.47 18.89 2.48
N GLU A 50 24.62 18.51 3.75
CA GLU A 50 25.77 17.73 4.23
C GLU A 50 25.87 16.35 3.56
N ILE A 51 24.74 15.85 3.04
CA ILE A 51 24.63 14.53 2.41
C ILE A 51 24.59 14.59 0.88
N ALA A 52 24.62 15.78 0.27
CA ALA A 52 24.54 15.94 -1.20
C ALA A 52 25.64 15.16 -1.93
N GLN A 53 26.84 15.09 -1.36
CA GLN A 53 27.97 14.32 -1.90
C GLN A 53 27.69 12.82 -2.06
N PHE A 54 26.68 12.29 -1.36
CA PHE A 54 26.27 10.90 -1.44
C PHE A 54 25.04 10.68 -2.33
N ASN A 55 24.65 11.66 -3.15
CA ASN A 55 23.56 11.55 -4.12
C ASN A 55 22.26 11.00 -3.47
N PRO A 56 21.67 11.73 -2.50
CA PRO A 56 20.52 11.26 -1.75
C PRO A 56 19.32 10.99 -2.66
N ALA A 57 18.65 9.85 -2.46
CA ALA A 57 17.46 9.48 -3.22
C ALA A 57 16.30 9.19 -2.27
N ILE A 58 15.19 9.90 -2.45
CA ILE A 58 13.96 9.68 -1.69
C ILE A 58 12.92 8.91 -2.50
N SER A 59 12.30 7.90 -1.90
CA SER A 59 11.28 7.09 -2.56
C SER A 59 10.23 6.56 -1.59
N PRO A 60 8.96 6.41 -2.01
CA PRO A 60 7.93 5.81 -1.18
C PRO A 60 8.13 4.31 -1.01
N GLN A 61 7.75 3.79 0.15
CA GLN A 61 7.65 2.37 0.45
C GLN A 61 6.26 2.04 1.04
N GLY A 62 6.10 0.84 1.59
CA GLY A 62 4.91 0.48 2.34
C GLY A 62 3.61 0.58 1.52
N SER A 63 2.54 1.03 2.17
CA SER A 63 1.20 1.00 1.56
C SER A 63 1.06 1.89 0.33
N PHE A 64 1.82 2.99 0.25
CA PHE A 64 1.90 3.86 -0.93
C PHE A 64 2.47 3.12 -2.13
N LEU A 65 3.62 2.47 -1.96
CA LEU A 65 4.28 1.71 -3.02
C LEU A 65 3.43 0.51 -3.49
N LEU A 66 2.74 -0.15 -2.56
CA LEU A 66 1.89 -1.31 -2.87
C LEU A 66 0.52 -0.93 -3.44
N GLY A 67 0.16 0.35 -3.43
CA GLY A 67 -1.17 0.81 -3.83
C GLY A 67 -2.28 0.30 -2.90
N THR A 68 -2.01 0.16 -1.60
CA THR A 68 -2.96 -0.32 -0.59
C THR A 68 -3.21 0.70 0.53
N VAL A 69 -2.83 1.98 0.31
CA VAL A 69 -3.17 3.10 1.20
C VAL A 69 -4.67 3.13 1.44
N THR A 70 -5.08 3.34 2.68
CA THR A 70 -6.49 3.46 3.08
C THR A 70 -6.70 4.85 3.67
N ARG A 71 -7.83 5.49 3.32
CA ARG A 71 -8.25 6.74 3.93
C ARG A 71 -8.35 6.58 5.46
N PRO A 72 -7.80 7.52 6.25
CA PRO A 72 -7.95 7.54 7.70
C PRO A 72 -9.42 7.58 8.15
N PHE A 73 -9.70 7.30 9.43
CA PHE A 73 -11.07 7.26 9.96
C PHE A 73 -11.77 8.60 9.92
N THR A 74 -11.03 9.61 10.30
CA THR A 74 -11.52 10.97 10.45
C THR A 74 -10.69 11.89 9.56
N ASP A 75 -11.26 13.04 9.22
CA ASP A 75 -10.50 14.09 8.54
C ASP A 75 -9.48 14.77 9.48
N ALA A 76 -9.36 14.33 10.75
CA ALA A 76 -8.30 14.77 11.66
C ALA A 76 -7.08 13.84 11.64
N GLU A 77 -7.24 12.59 11.20
CA GLU A 77 -6.14 11.64 11.08
C GLU A 77 -5.33 11.88 9.80
N GLU A 78 -4.04 11.55 9.88
CA GLU A 78 -3.07 11.79 8.82
C GLU A 78 -2.82 10.53 7.98
N TYR A 79 -2.44 10.70 6.73
CA TYR A 79 -1.96 9.60 5.89
C TYR A 79 -0.50 9.31 6.20
N ASP A 80 -0.20 8.04 6.52
CA ASP A 80 1.17 7.56 6.71
C ASP A 80 1.89 7.42 5.36
N VAL A 81 2.92 8.22 5.13
CA VAL A 81 3.81 8.15 3.97
C VAL A 81 5.16 7.63 4.42
N ASP A 82 5.38 6.33 4.27
CA ASP A 82 6.68 5.72 4.50
C ASP A 82 7.64 6.06 3.35
N LEU A 83 8.77 6.66 3.66
CA LEU A 83 9.83 7.06 2.72
C LEU A 83 11.15 6.38 3.06
N ILE A 84 11.96 6.13 2.04
CA ILE A 84 13.36 5.70 2.17
C ILE A 84 14.22 6.85 1.66
N CYS A 85 15.16 7.32 2.48
CA CYS A 85 16.25 8.20 2.07
C CYS A 85 17.52 7.36 1.90
N ARG A 86 17.80 6.95 0.67
CA ARG A 86 18.98 6.15 0.34
C ARG A 86 20.14 7.06 -0.05
N LEU A 87 21.30 6.86 0.57
CA LEU A 87 22.55 7.51 0.17
C LEU A 87 23.43 6.52 -0.59
N GLU A 88 24.02 6.94 -1.70
CA GLU A 88 25.07 6.21 -2.42
C GLU A 88 26.40 6.29 -1.66
N ALA A 89 26.41 5.73 -0.45
CA ALA A 89 27.53 5.65 0.47
C ALA A 89 27.70 4.22 0.98
N THR A 90 28.77 3.98 1.73
CA THR A 90 29.11 2.67 2.30
C THR A 90 29.12 2.71 3.83
N LYS A 91 29.19 1.53 4.45
CA LYS A 91 29.34 1.39 5.91
C LYS A 91 30.72 1.78 6.43
N ALA A 92 31.66 2.13 5.53
CA ALA A 92 32.92 2.74 5.91
C ALA A 92 32.77 4.26 6.15
N ASP A 93 31.77 4.88 5.49
CA ASP A 93 31.50 6.32 5.60
C ASP A 93 30.65 6.64 6.84
N PHE A 94 29.83 5.68 7.29
CA PHE A 94 28.86 5.90 8.36
C PHE A 94 28.82 4.76 9.39
N THR A 95 28.56 5.12 10.64
CA THR A 95 27.86 4.25 11.60
C THR A 95 26.35 4.40 11.41
N GLN A 96 25.53 3.51 11.99
CA GLN A 96 24.06 3.67 11.88
C GLN A 96 23.62 5.01 12.47
N LYS A 97 24.19 5.36 13.63
CA LYS A 97 23.98 6.67 14.28
C LYS A 97 24.39 7.82 13.40
N GLY A 98 25.60 7.79 12.83
CA GLY A 98 26.10 8.86 11.97
C GLY A 98 25.22 9.08 10.73
N LEU A 99 24.78 8.00 10.08
CA LEU A 99 23.83 8.10 8.95
C LEU A 99 22.50 8.69 9.39
N LYS A 100 21.95 8.19 10.52
CA LYS A 100 20.67 8.65 11.03
C LYS A 100 20.73 10.12 11.39
N GLU A 101 21.74 10.57 12.11
CA GLU A 101 21.92 11.97 12.47
C GLU A 101 22.15 12.87 11.25
N ALA A 102 22.92 12.42 10.24
CA ALA A 102 23.14 13.19 9.02
C ALA A 102 21.84 13.44 8.25
N VAL A 103 21.02 12.40 8.05
CA VAL A 103 19.70 12.56 7.43
C VAL A 103 18.76 13.37 8.34
N GLY A 104 18.80 13.14 9.65
CA GLY A 104 17.97 13.85 10.62
C GLY A 104 18.21 15.36 10.64
N ARG A 105 19.48 15.80 10.59
CA ARG A 105 19.85 17.21 10.49
C ARG A 105 19.24 17.85 9.24
N GLU A 106 19.33 17.19 8.10
CA GLU A 106 18.78 17.70 6.84
C GLU A 106 17.25 17.81 6.87
N VAL A 107 16.57 16.84 7.48
CA VAL A 107 15.12 16.88 7.70
C VAL A 107 14.73 17.97 8.69
N ALA A 108 15.51 18.21 9.75
CA ALA A 108 15.28 19.29 10.69
C ALA A 108 15.46 20.67 10.04
N LEU A 109 16.51 20.86 9.23
CA LEU A 109 16.71 22.09 8.46
C LEU A 109 15.59 22.32 7.44
N TYR A 110 15.06 21.25 6.81
CA TYR A 110 13.87 21.34 5.97
C TYR A 110 12.67 21.85 6.78
N ALA A 111 12.43 21.26 7.95
CA ALA A 111 11.33 21.62 8.82
C ALA A 111 11.41 23.10 9.24
N GLU A 112 12.59 23.56 9.69
CA GLU A 112 12.86 24.95 10.08
C GLU A 112 12.57 25.91 8.92
N ALA A 113 13.12 25.63 7.74
CA ALA A 113 12.95 26.48 6.56
C ALA A 113 11.50 26.61 6.09
N HIS A 114 10.63 25.65 6.45
CA HIS A 114 9.22 25.63 6.10
C HIS A 114 8.29 25.95 7.28
N GLY A 115 8.84 26.37 8.43
CA GLY A 115 8.07 26.69 9.63
C GLY A 115 7.29 25.51 10.20
N MET A 116 7.83 24.30 10.07
CA MET A 116 7.27 23.06 10.59
C MET A 116 7.80 22.76 11.99
N ALA A 117 7.15 21.83 12.69
CA ALA A 117 7.71 21.29 13.94
C ALA A 117 8.96 20.45 13.65
N ASP A 118 9.85 20.38 14.63
CA ASP A 118 11.03 19.51 14.56
C ASP A 118 10.61 18.04 14.31
N PRO A 119 11.38 17.28 13.52
CA PRO A 119 11.08 15.88 13.27
C PRO A 119 11.29 15.03 14.52
N ASP A 120 10.37 14.10 14.76
CA ASP A 120 10.48 13.15 15.86
C ASP A 120 11.45 12.01 15.50
N GLU A 121 12.30 11.59 16.45
CA GLU A 121 13.17 10.44 16.25
C GLU A 121 12.42 9.13 16.57
N GLY A 122 12.05 8.37 15.54
CA GLY A 122 11.54 7.01 15.68
C GLY A 122 12.66 5.98 15.88
N ARG A 123 12.33 4.69 16.04
CA ARG A 123 13.36 3.63 16.17
C ARG A 123 14.31 3.57 14.96
N ARG A 124 13.75 3.68 13.75
CA ARG A 124 14.46 3.51 12.47
C ARG A 124 14.39 4.73 11.56
N CYS A 125 13.33 5.52 11.68
CA CYS A 125 13.05 6.67 10.82
C CYS A 125 13.13 7.99 11.61
N TRP A 126 13.15 9.08 10.84
CA TRP A 126 12.77 10.42 11.29
C TRP A 126 11.36 10.71 10.81
N THR A 127 10.55 11.28 11.68
CA THR A 127 9.15 11.49 11.43
C THR A 127 8.87 12.97 11.28
N LEU A 128 8.49 13.40 10.07
CA LEU A 128 8.17 14.78 9.78
C LEU A 128 6.64 14.99 9.79
N ASN A 129 6.15 15.73 10.79
CA ASN A 129 4.74 16.03 10.97
C ASN A 129 4.36 17.29 10.16
N TYR A 130 3.45 17.15 9.19
CA TYR A 130 2.95 18.32 8.48
C TYR A 130 1.77 18.98 9.21
N ALA A 131 1.75 20.31 9.29
CA ALA A 131 0.75 21.08 10.03
C ALA A 131 -0.71 20.76 9.65
N ALA A 132 -1.63 21.07 10.58
CA ALA A 132 -3.07 20.88 10.43
C ALA A 132 -3.61 21.53 9.13
N GLY A 133 -4.04 20.68 8.20
CA GLY A 133 -4.45 21.06 6.83
C GLY A 133 -3.76 20.19 5.78
N ALA A 134 -2.57 19.73 6.12
CA ALA A 134 -1.73 18.93 5.28
C ALA A 134 -2.14 17.44 5.34
N GLN A 135 -2.47 16.91 6.53
CA GLN A 135 -2.90 15.52 6.80
C GLN A 135 -1.90 14.43 6.35
N PHE A 136 -0.59 14.63 6.55
CA PHE A 136 0.38 13.56 6.28
C PHE A 136 1.44 13.49 7.37
N HIS A 137 1.75 12.24 7.72
CA HIS A 137 2.85 11.84 8.57
C HIS A 137 3.92 11.21 7.69
N MET A 138 5.12 11.79 7.62
CA MET A 138 6.18 11.30 6.73
C MET A 138 7.31 10.63 7.52
N ASP A 139 7.40 9.31 7.42
CA ASP A 139 8.46 8.52 8.04
C ASP A 139 9.63 8.33 7.07
N ILE A 140 10.73 9.03 7.31
CA ILE A 140 11.92 9.03 6.46
C ILE A 140 12.95 8.06 7.05
N LEU A 141 13.13 6.91 6.40
CA LEU A 141 14.09 5.87 6.79
C LEU A 141 15.47 6.11 6.14
N PRO A 142 16.52 6.42 6.91
CA PRO A 142 17.88 6.49 6.38
C PRO A 142 18.39 5.10 5.99
N ALA A 143 18.98 4.98 4.80
CA ALA A 143 19.41 3.71 4.25
C ALA A 143 20.65 3.80 3.36
N LEU A 144 21.36 2.67 3.21
CA LEU A 144 22.47 2.48 2.27
C LEU A 144 22.19 1.28 1.35
N PRO A 145 22.67 1.26 0.09
CA PRO A 145 22.65 0.07 -0.76
C PRO A 145 23.38 -1.10 -0.08
N ASP A 146 22.80 -2.32 -0.13
CA ASP A 146 23.41 -3.50 0.51
C ASP A 146 23.06 -4.83 -0.19
N ALA A 147 22.79 -4.78 -1.49
CA ALA A 147 22.32 -5.91 -2.29
C ALA A 147 23.26 -7.12 -2.25
N GLN A 148 24.58 -6.91 -2.38
CA GLN A 148 25.55 -8.01 -2.38
C GLN A 148 25.55 -8.78 -1.06
N ARG A 149 25.54 -8.07 0.08
CA ARG A 149 25.47 -8.71 1.40
C ARG A 149 24.13 -9.40 1.60
N TYR A 150 23.04 -8.77 1.16
CA TYR A 150 21.70 -9.36 1.23
C TYR A 150 21.65 -10.70 0.52
N GLN A 151 22.15 -10.77 -0.72
CA GLN A 151 22.25 -12.01 -1.51
C GLN A 151 23.16 -13.04 -0.85
N GLY A 152 24.30 -12.61 -0.29
CA GLY A 152 25.20 -13.49 0.47
C GLY A 152 24.51 -14.12 1.68
N VAL A 153 23.80 -13.33 2.48
CA VAL A 153 23.03 -13.81 3.64
C VAL A 153 21.94 -14.80 3.22
N LEU A 154 21.24 -14.54 2.12
CA LEU A 154 20.26 -15.49 1.58
C LEU A 154 20.90 -16.81 1.14
N LEU A 155 22.07 -16.75 0.49
CA LEU A 155 22.82 -17.92 0.04
C LEU A 155 23.30 -18.77 1.23
N GLU A 156 23.87 -18.14 2.26
CA GLU A 156 24.30 -18.80 3.49
C GLU A 156 23.15 -19.52 4.19
N LYS A 157 21.95 -18.94 4.15
CA LYS A 157 20.72 -19.52 4.71
C LYS A 157 20.04 -20.55 3.80
N GLY A 158 20.65 -20.86 2.65
CA GLY A 158 20.17 -21.90 1.73
C GLY A 158 19.13 -21.43 0.71
N PHE A 159 18.75 -20.15 0.67
CA PHE A 159 17.77 -19.60 -0.28
C PHE A 159 18.39 -19.28 -1.64
N ARG A 160 19.05 -20.26 -2.26
CA ARG A 160 19.85 -20.08 -3.49
C ARG A 160 19.08 -19.43 -4.64
N ALA A 161 17.87 -19.91 -4.91
CA ALA A 161 17.04 -19.40 -6.01
C ALA A 161 16.70 -17.91 -5.81
N LEU A 162 16.29 -17.53 -4.59
CA LEU A 162 15.98 -16.15 -4.24
C LEU A 162 17.24 -15.28 -4.26
N ALA A 163 18.37 -15.77 -3.75
CA ALA A 163 19.65 -15.05 -3.77
C ALA A 163 20.12 -14.71 -5.20
N SER A 164 19.78 -15.54 -6.19
CA SER A 164 20.10 -15.31 -7.60
C SER A 164 19.07 -14.46 -8.36
N ASP A 165 17.91 -14.18 -7.77
CA ASP A 165 16.89 -13.32 -8.38
C ASP A 165 17.23 -11.84 -8.13
N THR A 166 17.93 -11.23 -9.07
CA THR A 166 18.32 -9.82 -8.99
C THR A 166 17.13 -8.86 -9.10
N GLY A 167 16.01 -9.29 -9.69
CA GLY A 167 14.77 -8.51 -9.74
C GLY A 167 14.14 -8.36 -8.35
N LEU A 168 14.27 -9.39 -7.50
CA LEU A 168 13.81 -9.34 -6.11
C LEU A 168 14.87 -8.84 -5.14
N THR A 169 16.16 -9.04 -5.39
CA THR A 169 17.23 -8.79 -4.38
C THR A 169 18.13 -7.59 -4.69
N GLY A 170 18.16 -7.11 -5.93
CA GLY A 170 19.13 -6.13 -6.40
C GLY A 170 18.97 -4.71 -5.81
N GLN A 171 17.86 -4.45 -5.12
CA GLN A 171 17.57 -3.15 -4.48
C GLN A 171 17.53 -3.24 -2.95
N ALA A 172 18.08 -4.31 -2.37
CA ALA A 172 18.14 -4.44 -0.91
C ALA A 172 19.05 -3.37 -0.28
N ILE A 173 18.70 -3.00 0.95
CA ILE A 173 19.28 -1.89 1.68
C ILE A 173 19.69 -2.31 3.09
N ALA A 174 20.72 -1.63 3.62
CA ALA A 174 20.99 -1.56 5.05
C ALA A 174 20.18 -0.40 5.64
N ILE A 175 19.57 -0.61 6.80
CA ILE A 175 18.75 0.40 7.46
C ILE A 175 19.30 0.72 8.86
N THR A 176 18.95 1.89 9.39
CA THR A 176 19.29 2.26 10.76
C THR A 176 18.29 1.70 11.76
N ASP A 177 18.76 1.39 12.97
CA ASP A 177 17.92 0.99 14.10
C ASP A 177 18.61 1.40 15.41
N ASN A 178 18.06 2.41 16.10
CA ASN A 178 18.67 2.97 17.32
C ASN A 178 18.62 2.02 18.53
N THR A 179 17.98 0.87 18.40
CA THR A 179 18.01 -0.22 19.40
C THR A 179 19.04 -1.31 19.07
N HIS A 180 19.72 -1.21 17.91
CA HIS A 180 20.69 -2.21 17.49
C HIS A 180 21.97 -2.15 18.35
N PRO A 181 22.54 -3.29 18.80
CA PRO A 181 23.72 -3.29 19.66
C PRO A 181 24.95 -2.57 19.08
N HIS A 182 25.07 -2.50 17.75
CA HIS A 182 26.15 -1.81 17.05
C HIS A 182 25.72 -0.46 16.45
N TYR A 183 24.66 0.16 16.97
CA TYR A 183 24.13 1.42 16.40
C TYR A 183 25.19 2.53 16.31
N GLU A 184 26.00 2.69 17.36
CA GLU A 184 27.04 3.72 17.42
C GLU A 184 28.39 3.28 16.87
N LEU A 185 28.57 1.99 16.57
CA LEU A 185 29.86 1.41 16.21
C LEU A 185 30.05 1.35 14.69
N ALA A 186 31.29 1.55 14.23
CA ALA A 186 31.67 1.21 12.87
C ALA A 186 31.56 -0.31 12.69
N SER A 187 30.58 -0.76 11.92
CA SER A 187 30.26 -2.18 11.75
C SER A 187 29.63 -2.44 10.40
N THR A 188 29.91 -3.61 9.81
CA THR A 188 29.21 -4.09 8.61
C THR A 188 27.87 -4.77 8.95
N ASN A 189 27.66 -5.09 10.23
CA ASN A 189 26.47 -5.77 10.74
C ASN A 189 25.34 -4.78 11.00
N TRP A 190 24.69 -4.34 9.92
CA TRP A 190 23.48 -3.52 9.98
C TRP A 190 22.25 -4.38 9.73
N PRO A 191 21.07 -3.99 10.25
CA PRO A 191 19.81 -4.58 9.83
C PRO A 191 19.64 -4.50 8.30
N LEU A 192 19.18 -5.59 7.70
CA LEU A 192 18.85 -5.68 6.27
C LEU A 192 17.36 -5.46 6.06
N SER A 193 17.01 -4.78 4.96
CA SER A 193 15.64 -4.71 4.49
C SER A 193 15.60 -4.69 2.96
N ASN A 194 14.45 -5.01 2.39
CA ASN A 194 14.26 -4.94 0.94
C ASN A 194 12.81 -4.58 0.56
N PRO A 195 12.37 -3.34 0.84
CA PRO A 195 11.00 -2.91 0.53
C PRO A 195 10.67 -2.96 -0.97
N SER A 196 11.64 -2.63 -1.83
CA SER A 196 11.51 -2.72 -3.29
C SER A 196 11.32 -4.16 -3.77
N GLY A 197 12.10 -5.10 -3.23
CA GLY A 197 11.94 -6.52 -3.50
C GLY A 197 10.58 -7.05 -3.04
N TYR A 198 10.13 -6.65 -1.86
CA TYR A 198 8.79 -7.01 -1.37
C TYR A 198 7.69 -6.47 -2.31
N ALA A 199 7.81 -5.22 -2.78
CA ALA A 199 6.88 -4.65 -3.74
C ALA A 199 6.89 -5.36 -5.10
N ALA A 200 8.07 -5.75 -5.60
CA ALA A 200 8.20 -6.55 -6.82
C ALA A 200 7.55 -7.94 -6.68
N TRP A 201 7.77 -8.61 -5.55
CA TRP A 201 7.08 -9.87 -5.23
C TRP A 201 5.56 -9.69 -5.17
N PHE A 202 5.08 -8.66 -4.46
CA PHE A 202 3.66 -8.38 -4.33
C PHE A 202 3.01 -8.10 -5.69
N ARG A 203 3.69 -7.31 -6.54
CA ARG A 203 3.26 -7.09 -7.92
C ARG A 203 3.13 -8.39 -8.71
N ASN A 204 4.09 -9.30 -8.56
CA ASN A 204 4.04 -10.59 -9.23
C ASN A 204 2.84 -11.45 -8.79
N ARG A 205 2.37 -11.32 -7.54
CA ARG A 205 1.15 -12.00 -7.05
C ARG A 205 -0.14 -11.54 -7.73
N MET A 206 -0.12 -10.43 -8.45
CA MET A 206 -1.28 -9.86 -9.14
C MET A 206 -1.01 -9.51 -10.60
N LYS A 207 0.03 -10.09 -11.22
CA LYS A 207 0.56 -9.64 -12.52
C LYS A 207 -0.49 -9.69 -13.63
N VAL A 208 -1.24 -10.79 -13.78
CA VAL A 208 -2.23 -10.95 -14.85
C VAL A 208 -3.33 -9.92 -14.70
N ARG A 209 -3.87 -9.77 -13.49
CA ARG A 209 -4.94 -8.81 -13.20
C ARG A 209 -4.47 -7.36 -13.33
N LEU A 210 -3.22 -7.08 -12.98
CA LEU A 210 -2.60 -5.77 -13.15
C LEU A 210 -2.45 -5.42 -14.63
N ASP A 211 -1.92 -6.34 -15.44
CA ASP A 211 -1.71 -6.12 -16.87
C ASP A 211 -3.05 -5.93 -17.61
N GLU A 212 -4.08 -6.69 -17.24
CA GLU A 212 -5.45 -6.50 -17.74
C GLU A 212 -6.03 -5.14 -17.36
N ALA A 213 -5.89 -4.73 -16.09
CA ALA A 213 -6.37 -3.44 -15.62
C ALA A 213 -5.68 -2.28 -16.34
N LYS A 214 -4.36 -2.39 -16.55
CA LYS A 214 -3.58 -1.40 -17.32
C LYS A 214 -3.98 -1.37 -18.78
N LEU A 215 -4.20 -2.52 -19.43
CA LEU A 215 -4.69 -2.57 -20.80
C LEU A 215 -6.08 -1.94 -20.93
N ALA A 216 -6.99 -2.23 -19.99
CA ALA A 216 -8.31 -1.61 -19.94
C ALA A 216 -8.21 -0.09 -19.72
N PHE A 217 -7.32 0.36 -18.85
CA PHE A 217 -7.03 1.77 -18.65
C PHE A 217 -6.47 2.43 -19.91
N ALA A 218 -5.50 1.82 -20.58
CA ALA A 218 -4.92 2.31 -21.83
C ALA A 218 -6.01 2.52 -22.90
N LYS A 219 -6.88 1.53 -23.06
CA LYS A 219 -8.01 1.57 -24.00
C LYS A 219 -8.98 2.71 -23.65
N ARG A 220 -9.37 2.84 -22.38
CA ARG A 220 -10.30 3.90 -21.92
C ARG A 220 -9.70 5.30 -22.01
N ALA A 221 -8.41 5.43 -21.73
CA ALA A 221 -7.70 6.70 -21.76
C ALA A 221 -7.15 7.04 -23.16
N HIS A 222 -7.41 6.20 -24.17
CA HIS A 222 -6.86 6.31 -25.53
C HIS A 222 -5.33 6.49 -25.54
N ILE A 223 -4.64 5.84 -24.61
CA ILE A 223 -3.19 5.87 -24.50
C ILE A 223 -2.61 4.76 -25.39
N SER A 224 -1.76 5.15 -26.35
CA SER A 224 -1.04 4.22 -27.24
C SER A 224 0.26 3.66 -26.63
N ALA A 225 0.57 4.04 -25.38
CA ALA A 225 1.73 3.54 -24.65
C ALA A 225 1.65 2.03 -24.42
N SER A 226 2.81 1.38 -24.32
CA SER A 226 2.86 -0.02 -23.90
C SER A 226 2.25 -0.18 -22.50
N VAL A 227 1.57 -1.30 -22.25
CA VAL A 227 1.00 -1.64 -20.93
C VAL A 227 2.04 -1.49 -19.82
N ASP A 228 3.30 -1.84 -20.08
CA ASP A 228 4.39 -1.75 -19.11
C ASP A 228 4.75 -0.31 -18.70
N GLN A 229 4.40 0.69 -19.52
CA GLN A 229 4.70 2.10 -19.26
C GLN A 229 3.64 2.80 -18.41
N ILE A 230 2.47 2.18 -18.21
CA ILE A 230 1.41 2.74 -17.36
C ILE A 230 1.82 2.55 -15.90
N PRO A 231 1.94 3.61 -15.10
CA PRO A 231 2.30 3.47 -13.69
C PRO A 231 1.25 2.67 -12.92
N ASP A 232 1.70 1.78 -12.04
CA ASP A 232 0.81 0.86 -11.29
C ASP A 232 -0.25 1.61 -10.49
N HIS A 233 0.10 2.75 -9.90
CA HIS A 233 -0.82 3.55 -9.09
C HIS A 233 -2.01 4.12 -9.88
N LYS A 234 -2.03 4.04 -11.22
CA LYS A 234 -3.16 4.48 -12.06
C LYS A 234 -4.29 3.47 -12.13
N VAL A 235 -4.05 2.23 -11.71
CA VAL A 235 -5.05 1.16 -11.71
C VAL A 235 -5.03 0.42 -10.38
N LYS A 236 -6.09 -0.32 -10.08
CA LYS A 236 -6.18 -1.18 -8.90
C LYS A 236 -6.61 -2.58 -9.32
N THR A 237 -6.02 -3.57 -8.68
CA THR A 237 -6.39 -4.98 -8.85
C THR A 237 -7.37 -5.42 -7.76
N PRO A 238 -8.13 -6.50 -7.97
CA PRO A 238 -8.97 -7.11 -6.94
C PRO A 238 -8.21 -7.42 -5.63
N LEU A 239 -6.94 -7.87 -5.71
CA LEU A 239 -6.09 -8.07 -4.53
C LEU A 239 -5.92 -6.78 -3.71
N GLN A 240 -5.56 -5.68 -4.37
CA GLN A 240 -5.36 -4.40 -3.69
C GLN A 240 -6.66 -3.93 -3.03
N ARG A 241 -7.79 -4.03 -3.74
CA ARG A 241 -9.13 -3.69 -3.24
C ARG A 241 -9.52 -4.53 -2.02
N ALA A 242 -9.34 -5.85 -2.10
CA ALA A 242 -9.60 -6.76 -0.99
C ALA A 242 -8.75 -6.42 0.23
N ILE A 243 -7.45 -6.14 0.06
CA ILE A 243 -6.57 -5.73 1.16
C ILE A 243 -7.03 -4.41 1.79
N GLN A 244 -7.46 -3.43 0.99
CA GLN A 244 -7.99 -2.17 1.53
C GLN A 244 -9.24 -2.38 2.39
N LEU A 245 -10.18 -3.21 1.91
CA LEU A 245 -11.38 -3.58 2.66
C LEU A 245 -11.03 -4.33 3.96
N LEU A 246 -10.09 -5.27 3.91
CA LEU A 246 -9.62 -6.03 5.08
C LEU A 246 -8.91 -5.14 6.10
N LYS A 247 -8.07 -4.21 5.64
CA LYS A 247 -7.42 -3.20 6.50
C LYS A 247 -8.46 -2.31 7.15
N ARG A 248 -9.42 -1.78 6.38
CA ARG A 248 -10.53 -0.99 6.93
C ARG A 248 -11.33 -1.78 7.97
N HIS A 249 -11.65 -3.03 7.66
CA HIS A 249 -12.33 -3.94 8.58
C HIS A 249 -11.58 -4.09 9.90
N ARG A 250 -10.26 -4.34 9.80
CA ARG A 250 -9.35 -4.42 10.95
C ARG A 250 -9.37 -3.11 11.72
N ASP A 251 -9.23 -2.00 11.04
CA ASP A 251 -9.13 -0.70 11.67
C ASP A 251 -10.41 -0.40 12.50
N CYS A 252 -11.62 -0.68 11.97
CA CYS A 252 -12.87 -0.39 12.68
C CYS A 252 -13.06 -1.26 13.92
N MET A 253 -12.65 -2.53 13.84
CA MET A 253 -12.71 -3.45 14.98
C MET A 253 -11.83 -3.02 16.15
N PHE A 254 -10.77 -2.24 15.88
CA PHE A 254 -9.73 -1.89 16.85
C PHE A 254 -9.57 -0.37 17.06
N VAL A 255 -10.59 0.44 16.75
CA VAL A 255 -10.55 1.91 16.97
C VAL A 255 -10.16 2.27 18.41
N GLY A 256 -10.62 1.49 19.40
CA GLY A 256 -10.27 1.68 20.81
C GLY A 256 -9.08 0.86 21.32
N ASP A 257 -8.43 0.07 20.46
CA ASP A 257 -7.32 -0.82 20.83
C ASP A 257 -6.26 -0.92 19.71
N CYS A 258 -5.79 0.25 19.25
CA CYS A 258 -4.88 0.39 18.11
C CYS A 258 -3.51 -0.28 18.31
N GLU A 259 -3.05 -0.44 19.56
CA GLU A 259 -1.74 -1.02 19.88
C GLU A 259 -1.66 -2.52 19.56
N PHE A 260 -2.75 -3.25 19.82
CA PHE A 260 -2.82 -4.70 19.66
C PHE A 260 -3.57 -5.14 18.40
N ARG A 261 -3.91 -4.19 17.51
CA ARG A 261 -4.53 -4.54 16.23
C ARG A 261 -3.57 -5.37 15.37
N PRO A 262 -4.07 -6.34 14.58
CA PRO A 262 -3.26 -7.08 13.61
C PRO A 262 -2.46 -6.11 12.74
N ILE A 263 -1.18 -6.31 12.46
CA ILE A 263 -0.40 -5.33 11.67
C ILE A 263 -0.62 -5.50 10.16
N SER A 264 -0.55 -4.38 9.41
CA SER A 264 -0.92 -4.35 7.99
C SER A 264 -0.03 -5.25 7.11
N ILE A 265 1.25 -5.42 7.47
CA ILE A 265 2.17 -6.28 6.70
C ILE A 265 1.73 -7.74 6.76
N ILE A 266 1.32 -8.27 7.92
CA ILE A 266 0.81 -9.65 8.05
C ILE A 266 -0.44 -9.85 7.18
N ILE A 267 -1.40 -8.92 7.23
CA ILE A 267 -2.63 -9.00 6.41
C ILE A 267 -2.27 -9.01 4.92
N THR A 268 -1.42 -8.07 4.51
CA THR A 268 -1.01 -7.91 3.10
C THR A 268 -0.27 -9.15 2.60
N THR A 269 0.70 -9.66 3.36
CA THR A 269 1.52 -10.81 2.97
C THR A 269 0.67 -12.08 2.85
N LEU A 270 -0.14 -12.39 3.86
CA LEU A 270 -0.98 -13.59 3.85
C LEU A 270 -2.08 -13.51 2.78
N ALA A 271 -2.69 -12.33 2.58
CA ALA A 271 -3.65 -12.12 1.51
C ALA A 271 -3.02 -12.32 0.12
N ALA A 272 -1.83 -11.77 -0.11
CA ALA A 272 -1.13 -11.95 -1.37
C ALA A 272 -0.71 -13.41 -1.61
N HIS A 273 -0.36 -14.17 -0.56
CA HIS A 273 -0.12 -15.61 -0.70
C HIS A 273 -1.39 -16.38 -1.08
N ALA A 274 -2.52 -16.10 -0.42
CA ALA A 274 -3.79 -16.79 -0.65
C ALA A 274 -4.50 -16.43 -1.97
N TYR A 275 -4.24 -15.24 -2.50
CA TYR A 275 -4.85 -14.75 -3.73
C TYR A 275 -4.39 -15.54 -4.96
N ASN A 276 -5.32 -15.90 -5.84
CA ASN A 276 -5.05 -16.70 -7.03
C ASN A 276 -5.49 -15.99 -8.31
N GLU A 277 -5.26 -14.67 -8.36
CA GLU A 277 -5.58 -13.81 -9.50
C GLU A 277 -7.07 -13.75 -9.84
N GLU A 278 -7.93 -13.83 -8.83
CA GLU A 278 -9.37 -13.70 -9.03
C GLU A 278 -9.73 -12.38 -9.73
N PRO A 279 -10.65 -12.40 -10.72
CA PRO A 279 -10.98 -11.22 -11.51
C PRO A 279 -11.88 -10.22 -10.79
N THR A 280 -12.48 -10.60 -9.66
CA THR A 280 -13.45 -9.79 -8.90
C THR A 280 -13.02 -9.66 -7.44
N ILE A 281 -13.44 -8.58 -6.78
CA ILE A 281 -13.17 -8.38 -5.35
C ILE A 281 -13.85 -9.47 -4.52
N ALA A 282 -15.09 -9.83 -4.87
CA ALA A 282 -15.83 -10.90 -4.22
C ALA A 282 -15.06 -12.24 -4.27
N GLY A 283 -14.51 -12.60 -5.44
CA GLY A 283 -13.68 -13.79 -5.60
C GLY A 283 -12.40 -13.69 -4.78
N ALA A 284 -11.71 -12.55 -4.85
CA ALA A 284 -10.48 -12.31 -4.10
C ALA A 284 -10.71 -12.47 -2.58
N LEU A 285 -11.75 -11.83 -2.04
CA LEU A 285 -12.12 -11.93 -0.62
C LEU A 285 -12.46 -13.37 -0.24
N GLN A 286 -13.20 -14.10 -1.08
CA GLN A 286 -13.55 -15.48 -0.82
C GLN A 286 -12.30 -16.36 -0.70
N SER A 287 -11.39 -16.31 -1.67
CA SER A 287 -10.15 -17.10 -1.64
C SER A 287 -9.26 -16.70 -0.46
N ILE A 288 -9.00 -15.39 -0.31
CA ILE A 288 -8.15 -14.86 0.77
C ILE A 288 -8.67 -15.27 2.14
N LEU A 289 -9.94 -14.99 2.45
CA LEU A 289 -10.48 -15.31 3.77
C LEU A 289 -10.60 -16.82 4.00
N THR A 290 -10.71 -17.63 2.95
CA THR A 290 -10.77 -19.08 3.10
C THR A 290 -9.41 -19.68 3.47
N SER A 291 -8.30 -19.17 2.91
CA SER A 291 -7.00 -19.86 2.97
C SER A 291 -5.82 -19.06 3.50
N MET A 292 -5.97 -17.77 3.84
CA MET A 292 -4.80 -16.96 4.25
C MET A 292 -4.07 -17.47 5.50
N ASP A 293 -4.76 -18.16 6.41
CA ASP A 293 -4.16 -18.82 7.57
C ASP A 293 -3.44 -20.15 7.23
N HIS A 294 -3.64 -20.72 6.05
CA HIS A 294 -2.84 -21.87 5.59
C HIS A 294 -1.40 -21.48 5.23
N HIS A 295 -1.11 -20.18 5.13
CA HIS A 295 0.23 -19.64 4.89
C HIS A 295 0.98 -19.29 6.18
N PHE A 296 0.45 -19.71 7.34
CA PHE A 296 1.25 -19.78 8.55
C PHE A 296 2.20 -20.98 8.50
N GLU A 297 3.46 -20.72 8.81
CA GLU A 297 4.42 -21.77 9.13
C GLU A 297 4.58 -21.86 10.65
N TYR A 298 5.13 -22.99 11.11
CA TYR A 298 5.54 -23.16 12.50
C TYR A 298 6.97 -23.66 12.55
N HIS A 299 7.87 -22.85 13.11
CA HIS A 299 9.27 -23.22 13.33
C HIS A 299 9.47 -23.34 14.83
N ASP A 300 9.81 -24.54 15.32
CA ASP A 300 9.99 -24.83 16.75
C ASP A 300 8.81 -24.37 17.63
N GLY A 301 7.58 -24.53 17.12
CA GLY A 301 6.35 -24.15 17.82
C GLY A 301 6.00 -22.65 17.76
N ILE A 302 6.84 -21.83 17.12
CA ILE A 302 6.62 -20.39 16.92
C ILE A 302 5.89 -20.18 15.59
N ALA A 303 4.77 -19.45 15.64
CA ALA A 303 4.04 -19.05 14.45
C ALA A 303 4.90 -18.12 13.58
N TRP A 304 4.95 -18.41 12.30
CA TRP A 304 5.88 -17.80 11.37
C TRP A 304 5.16 -17.31 10.11
N VAL A 305 5.25 -16.00 9.86
CA VAL A 305 4.82 -15.36 8.60
C VAL A 305 6.10 -14.91 7.91
N ALA A 306 6.59 -15.74 7.00
CA ALA A 306 7.86 -15.51 6.32
C ALA A 306 7.78 -14.23 5.45
N ASN A 307 8.81 -13.39 5.53
CA ASN A 307 9.00 -12.37 4.51
C ASN A 307 9.34 -13.06 3.17
N PRO A 308 8.54 -12.87 2.10
CA PRO A 308 8.73 -13.57 0.83
C PRO A 308 10.05 -13.26 0.12
N VAL A 309 10.71 -12.14 0.47
CA VAL A 309 12.03 -11.81 -0.05
C VAL A 309 13.16 -12.01 0.97
N ASN A 310 12.84 -12.40 2.20
CA ASN A 310 13.79 -12.79 3.24
C ASN A 310 13.15 -13.85 4.16
N PRO A 311 13.07 -15.13 3.77
CA PRO A 311 12.24 -16.10 4.50
C PRO A 311 12.68 -16.39 5.95
N SER A 312 13.89 -15.97 6.34
CA SER A 312 14.35 -15.99 7.73
C SER A 312 13.90 -14.80 8.58
N GLU A 313 13.19 -13.84 8.02
CA GLU A 313 12.49 -12.80 8.78
C GLU A 313 11.04 -13.21 9.00
N ASN A 314 10.60 -13.13 10.26
CA ASN A 314 9.24 -13.41 10.67
C ASN A 314 8.47 -12.11 10.92
N PHE A 315 7.44 -11.82 10.13
CA PHE A 315 6.57 -10.67 10.40
C PHE A 315 5.69 -10.82 11.65
N ALA A 316 5.57 -12.04 12.17
CA ALA A 316 4.87 -12.35 13.42
C ALA A 316 5.81 -12.43 14.64
N ASP A 317 7.05 -11.94 14.55
CA ASP A 317 8.07 -11.97 15.62
C ASP A 317 7.56 -11.48 16.99
N LYS A 318 6.71 -10.46 17.02
CA LYS A 318 6.14 -9.88 18.26
C LYS A 318 5.08 -10.74 18.93
N TRP A 319 4.57 -11.81 18.29
CA TRP A 319 3.49 -12.63 18.86
C TRP A 319 3.92 -13.45 20.06
N VAL A 320 5.19 -13.87 20.13
CA VAL A 320 5.73 -14.61 21.29
C VAL A 320 5.80 -13.70 22.51
N GLY A 321 6.33 -12.49 22.34
CA GLY A 321 6.44 -11.51 23.44
C GLY A 321 5.11 -10.87 23.83
N VAL A 322 4.14 -10.82 22.90
CA VAL A 322 2.82 -10.21 23.12
C VAL A 322 1.71 -11.10 22.54
N PRO A 323 1.30 -12.18 23.25
CA PRO A 323 0.31 -13.15 22.76
C PRO A 323 -1.01 -12.53 22.31
N LYS A 324 -1.44 -11.44 22.97
CA LYS A 324 -2.63 -10.66 22.63
C LYS A 324 -2.66 -10.23 21.15
N LYS A 325 -1.51 -10.00 20.51
CA LYS A 325 -1.43 -9.64 19.09
C LYS A 325 -1.87 -10.79 18.17
N ARG A 326 -1.49 -12.02 18.50
CA ARG A 326 -1.93 -13.22 17.76
C ARG A 326 -3.42 -13.47 18.00
N GLU A 327 -3.86 -13.40 19.25
CA GLU A 327 -5.27 -13.58 19.62
C GLU A 327 -6.17 -12.59 18.87
N ASN A 328 -5.76 -11.32 18.81
CA ASN A 328 -6.47 -10.29 18.05
C ASN A 328 -6.44 -10.52 16.54
N PHE A 329 -5.35 -11.08 15.98
CA PHE A 329 -5.31 -11.51 14.58
C PHE A 329 -6.35 -12.60 14.30
N VAL A 330 -6.39 -13.66 15.12
CA VAL A 330 -7.34 -14.77 14.96
C VAL A 330 -8.78 -14.26 15.12
N LYS A 331 -9.05 -13.47 16.17
CA LYS A 331 -10.36 -12.85 16.41
C LYS A 331 -10.81 -12.00 15.22
N TRP A 332 -9.92 -11.20 14.66
CA TRP A 332 -10.20 -10.39 13.48
C TRP A 332 -10.51 -11.25 12.25
N LEU A 333 -9.68 -12.26 11.97
CA LEU A 333 -9.85 -13.12 10.80
C LEU A 333 -11.18 -13.88 10.85
N GLU A 334 -11.55 -14.43 12.02
CA GLU A 334 -12.83 -15.09 12.20
C GLU A 334 -14.03 -14.15 12.01
N GLN A 335 -13.92 -12.91 12.51
CA GLN A 335 -14.97 -11.90 12.30
C GLN A 335 -15.08 -11.51 10.82
N ALA A 336 -13.95 -11.24 10.15
CA ALA A 336 -13.94 -10.92 8.72
C ALA A 336 -14.53 -12.05 7.86
N ARG A 337 -14.21 -13.31 8.17
CA ARG A 337 -14.80 -14.50 7.53
C ARG A 337 -16.32 -14.53 7.65
N ARG A 338 -16.85 -14.23 8.85
CA ARG A 338 -18.30 -14.17 9.07
C ARG A 338 -18.92 -13.01 8.31
N ASP A 339 -18.37 -11.82 8.45
CA ASP A 339 -18.96 -10.58 7.94
C ASP A 339 -19.00 -10.55 6.41
N PHE A 340 -17.85 -10.75 5.76
CA PHE A 340 -17.80 -10.84 4.29
C PHE A 340 -18.48 -12.10 3.78
N GLY A 341 -18.36 -13.24 4.48
CA GLY A 341 -19.01 -14.49 4.07
C GLY A 341 -20.55 -14.40 4.07
N LEU A 342 -21.15 -13.70 5.03
CA LEU A 342 -22.59 -13.43 5.05
C LEU A 342 -23.00 -12.55 3.88
N TYR A 343 -22.27 -11.48 3.61
CA TYR A 343 -22.55 -10.58 2.50
C TYR A 343 -22.43 -11.29 1.15
N LEU A 344 -21.33 -12.02 0.89
CA LEU A 344 -21.11 -12.71 -0.38
C LEU A 344 -22.10 -13.84 -0.67
N ARG A 345 -22.76 -14.38 0.36
CA ARG A 345 -23.83 -15.41 0.23
C ARG A 345 -25.24 -14.83 0.22
N ALA A 346 -25.39 -13.52 0.48
CA ALA A 346 -26.70 -12.89 0.47
C ALA A 346 -27.29 -12.91 -0.95
N SER A 347 -28.61 -13.06 -1.06
CA SER A 347 -29.28 -13.00 -2.36
C SER A 347 -29.36 -11.58 -2.92
N LYS A 348 -29.29 -10.57 -2.05
CA LYS A 348 -29.40 -9.15 -2.37
C LYS A 348 -28.07 -8.46 -2.12
N PHE A 349 -27.55 -7.79 -3.15
CA PHE A 349 -26.29 -7.03 -3.06
C PHE A 349 -26.46 -5.66 -2.39
N ASP A 350 -27.67 -5.13 -2.36
CA ASP A 350 -28.00 -3.82 -1.78
C ASP A 350 -28.30 -3.88 -0.27
N GLU A 351 -28.20 -5.05 0.34
CA GLU A 351 -28.38 -5.26 1.78
C GLU A 351 -27.05 -5.72 2.42
N MET A 352 -26.35 -4.80 3.08
CA MET A 352 -25.11 -5.12 3.80
C MET A 352 -25.42 -5.62 5.23
N PRO A 353 -24.87 -6.76 5.67
CA PRO A 353 -25.02 -7.23 7.04
C PRO A 353 -24.59 -6.18 8.07
N THR A 354 -25.34 -6.05 9.16
CA THR A 354 -25.14 -5.02 10.20
C THR A 354 -23.71 -5.00 10.73
N GLU A 355 -23.14 -6.15 11.05
CA GLU A 355 -21.77 -6.23 11.58
C GLU A 355 -20.72 -5.84 10.53
N LEU A 356 -20.88 -6.25 9.26
CA LEU A 356 -19.99 -5.82 8.18
C LEU A 356 -20.06 -4.30 7.98
N ARG A 357 -21.28 -3.74 7.96
CA ARG A 357 -21.53 -2.30 7.85
C ARG A 357 -20.85 -1.53 8.97
N LYS A 358 -20.99 -1.99 10.21
CA LYS A 358 -20.30 -1.43 11.38
C LYS A 358 -18.77 -1.55 11.25
N ASN A 359 -18.27 -2.72 10.91
CA ASN A 359 -16.83 -2.99 10.80
C ASN A 359 -16.19 -2.37 9.56
N LEU A 360 -16.94 -1.79 8.62
CA LEU A 360 -16.38 -0.93 7.56
C LEU A 360 -16.54 0.58 7.86
N GLY A 361 -17.25 0.91 8.94
CA GLY A 361 -17.65 2.25 9.33
C GLY A 361 -19.05 2.56 8.84
N GLU A 362 -20.02 2.56 9.75
CA GLU A 362 -21.46 2.62 9.46
C GLU A 362 -21.83 3.83 8.58
N ASP A 363 -21.49 5.05 9.02
CA ASP A 363 -21.76 6.27 8.27
C ASP A 363 -21.07 6.31 6.90
N PHE A 364 -19.89 5.68 6.80
CA PHE A 364 -19.14 5.61 5.56
C PHE A 364 -19.83 4.69 4.56
N VAL A 365 -20.21 3.49 4.99
CA VAL A 365 -20.95 2.52 4.17
C VAL A 365 -22.29 3.08 3.72
N ASP A 366 -23.06 3.72 4.61
CA ASP A 366 -24.37 4.29 4.27
C ASP A 366 -24.31 5.29 3.14
N ARG A 367 -23.31 6.19 3.18
CA ARG A 367 -23.09 7.15 2.11
C ARG A 367 -22.80 6.45 0.79
N MET A 368 -22.01 5.39 0.80
CA MET A 368 -21.66 4.64 -0.41
C MET A 368 -22.86 3.85 -0.96
N MET A 369 -23.61 3.16 -0.10
CA MET A 369 -24.81 2.42 -0.48
C MET A 369 -25.88 3.35 -1.08
N LYS A 370 -26.10 4.53 -0.47
CA LYS A 370 -27.04 5.54 -0.97
C LYS A 370 -26.58 6.14 -2.31
N ALA A 371 -25.27 6.29 -2.53
CA ALA A 371 -24.73 6.72 -3.82
C ALA A 371 -24.75 5.61 -4.88
N ALA A 372 -24.84 4.34 -4.46
CA ALA A 372 -24.81 3.17 -5.32
C ALA A 372 -26.19 2.69 -5.78
N THR A 373 -27.25 3.00 -5.04
CA THR A 373 -28.60 2.48 -5.26
C THR A 373 -29.56 3.59 -5.70
N PRO A 374 -30.50 3.33 -6.63
CA PRO A 374 -31.46 4.35 -7.04
C PRO A 374 -32.46 4.66 -5.92
N ALA A 375 -32.90 5.91 -5.80
CA ALA A 375 -33.85 6.35 -4.78
C ALA A 375 -35.21 5.62 -4.80
N SER A 376 -35.53 4.91 -5.89
CA SER A 376 -36.75 4.10 -6.06
C SER A 376 -36.65 2.66 -5.54
N ALA A 377 -35.49 2.21 -5.05
CA ALA A 377 -35.33 0.87 -4.47
C ALA A 377 -35.83 0.76 -3.02
N LEU A 378 -36.16 1.89 -2.38
CA LEU A 378 -36.80 1.94 -1.07
C LEU A 378 -38.34 2.05 -1.24
N GLY A 379 -38.99 1.01 -1.78
CA GLY A 379 -40.46 0.87 -1.74
C GLY A 379 -41.18 -0.01 -2.81
N MET A 380 -41.28 -1.33 -2.57
CA MET A 380 -42.26 -2.35 -3.09
C MET A 380 -42.30 -2.70 -4.62
N PRO A 381 -43.02 -3.78 -5.07
CA PRO A 381 -42.53 -5.12 -5.46
C PRO A 381 -42.44 -5.42 -6.99
N ALA A 382 -41.82 -6.56 -7.34
CA ALA A 382 -41.28 -6.97 -8.66
C ALA A 382 -42.27 -7.19 -9.84
N VAL A 383 -41.90 -6.77 -11.07
CA VAL A 383 -42.28 -7.35 -12.39
C VAL A 383 -41.21 -7.06 -13.48
N SER A 384 -41.12 -7.93 -14.49
CA SER A 384 -40.07 -8.23 -15.48
C SER A 384 -39.86 -7.32 -16.73
N ALA A 385 -38.58 -7.33 -17.19
CA ALA A 385 -37.86 -6.99 -18.45
C ALA A 385 -38.56 -6.56 -19.77
N SER A 386 -37.90 -5.63 -20.49
CA SER A 386 -37.54 -5.73 -21.93
C SER A 386 -36.50 -4.68 -22.39
N ALA A 387 -35.88 -4.90 -23.57
CA ALA A 387 -34.55 -4.45 -24.02
C ALA A 387 -34.48 -3.11 -24.80
N ALA A 388 -33.28 -2.51 -24.83
CA ALA A 388 -32.93 -1.25 -25.51
C ALA A 388 -32.37 -1.43 -26.94
N SER A 389 -32.55 -0.42 -27.80
CA SER A 389 -32.20 -0.41 -29.23
C SER A 389 -31.01 0.49 -29.61
N ALA A 390 -30.42 0.18 -30.77
CA ALA A 390 -29.11 0.56 -31.32
C ALA A 390 -28.84 2.03 -31.74
N ASP A 391 -29.58 3.02 -31.22
CA ASP A 391 -29.38 4.42 -31.64
C ASP A 391 -28.36 5.21 -30.80
N ASP A 392 -27.97 4.70 -29.62
CA ASP A 392 -26.97 5.35 -28.76
C ASP A 392 -25.54 5.22 -29.30
N LEU A 393 -25.29 4.25 -30.20
CA LEU A 393 -24.00 4.01 -30.83
C LEU A 393 -23.59 5.10 -31.84
N ARG A 394 -24.53 5.90 -32.38
CA ARG A 394 -24.23 6.87 -33.45
C ARG A 394 -23.95 8.30 -32.98
N ARG A 395 -24.13 8.60 -31.68
CA ARG A 395 -23.80 9.92 -31.10
C ARG A 395 -22.35 10.02 -30.62
N ALA A 396 -21.67 8.90 -30.38
CA ALA A 396 -20.31 8.87 -29.84
C ALA A 396 -19.20 9.21 -30.86
N GLU A 397 -19.45 9.07 -32.16
CA GLU A 397 -18.39 9.20 -33.19
C GLU A 397 -17.95 10.64 -33.49
N ARG A 398 -18.65 11.68 -33.03
CA ARG A 398 -18.40 13.08 -33.47
C ARG A 398 -17.62 13.96 -32.50
N ALA A 399 -17.27 13.49 -31.30
CA ALA A 399 -16.65 14.33 -30.27
C ALA A 399 -15.13 14.15 -30.12
N ILE A 400 -14.47 13.46 -31.08
CA ILE A 400 -13.08 12.99 -31.00
C ILE A 400 -12.02 14.06 -31.31
N HIS A 401 -12.36 15.27 -31.77
CA HIS A 401 -11.38 16.09 -32.50
C HIS A 401 -10.70 17.26 -31.77
N GLN A 402 -10.60 17.34 -30.44
CA GLN A 402 -9.89 18.49 -29.86
C GLN A 402 -9.14 18.20 -28.55
N ILE A 403 -7.89 18.69 -28.53
CA ILE A 403 -7.01 18.95 -27.38
C ILE A 403 -5.87 17.91 -27.19
N HIS A 404 -4.90 18.00 -28.11
CA HIS A 404 -3.47 17.74 -27.85
C HIS A 404 -2.75 19.09 -27.72
N GLN A 405 -1.88 19.27 -26.71
CA GLN A 405 -0.55 19.93 -26.76
C GLN A 405 0.07 20.09 -25.34
N THR A 406 1.06 19.25 -24.97
CA THR A 406 2.51 19.53 -24.65
C THR A 406 2.81 20.07 -23.24
N GLY A 407 3.82 19.64 -22.45
CA GLY A 407 4.88 18.61 -22.59
C GLY A 407 5.85 18.52 -21.36
N SER A 408 6.73 17.50 -21.38
CA SER A 408 8.11 17.32 -20.83
C SER A 408 8.43 17.43 -19.32
N GLN A 409 8.65 16.32 -18.59
CA GLN A 409 9.89 15.57 -18.22
C GLN A 409 10.61 15.98 -16.90
N SER A 410 10.62 15.07 -15.92
CA SER A 410 11.77 14.71 -15.07
C SER A 410 11.67 13.22 -14.70
N LYS A 411 12.83 12.52 -14.62
CA LYS A 411 12.97 11.07 -14.73
C LYS A 411 12.67 10.32 -13.41
N PRO A 412 11.81 9.28 -13.39
CA PRO A 412 11.72 8.34 -12.27
C PRO A 412 12.80 7.25 -12.36
N TRP A 413 13.23 6.75 -11.19
CA TRP A 413 14.01 5.51 -11.05
C TRP A 413 13.15 4.32 -11.45
N ALA A 414 13.13 4.02 -12.75
CA ALA A 414 12.91 2.70 -13.34
C ALA A 414 13.11 2.87 -14.86
N LYS A 415 14.31 2.55 -15.36
CA LYS A 415 14.36 1.94 -16.69
C LYS A 415 14.05 0.46 -16.48
N ALA A 416 13.22 -0.07 -17.38
CA ALA A 416 12.85 -1.48 -17.48
C ALA A 416 14.05 -2.42 -17.30
#